data_AF-E5C3P7-F1
#
_entry.id   AF-E5C3P7-F1
#
_cell.length_a   1.000
_cell.length_b   1.000
_cell.length_c   1.000
_cell.angle_alpha   90.00
_cell.angle_beta   90.00
_cell.angle_gamma   90.00
#
_symmetry.space_group_name_H-M   'P 1'
#
loop_
_entity.id
_entity.type
_entity.pdbx_description
1 polymer ?
#
loop_
_entity_poly.entity_id
_entity_poly.type
_entity_poly.pdbx_seq_one_letter_code
_entity_poly.pdbx_strand_id
1 'polypeptide(L)'
;MKQVKFFLVALMAVVMGMSVTSCMNGDDNHNVTMTVPVKYNYSSFLMGDGTTKLVPTTELGLLDGIMYIISCQYDQSQVSANSNSIPVTLLSTPLCIDPKGDESLSTTKTKPTNPLYTLDKQQSSLVYYDKNTIVLTMPYWVKVTNSSVEESELKKHSFCLSYNPDEIESNATKLNLYISHRVEDGEESVTRSNFTYAYRAYSISSALYQFKEKTGKLPQYLVLKAETNSSKDELKDENGETSVEYQYAFTE
;
A
#
# COMPACT_ATOMS: atom_id res chain seq x y z
N MET A 1 4.19 -36.34 -15.16
CA MET A 1 3.28 -35.34 -14.55
C MET A 1 4.05 -34.03 -14.44
N LYS A 2 3.73 -33.02 -15.24
CA LYS A 2 4.35 -31.69 -15.17
C LYS A 2 4.01 -31.12 -13.79
N GLN A 3 5.00 -30.92 -12.92
CA GLN A 3 4.79 -30.18 -11.69
C GLN A 3 4.26 -28.80 -12.08
N VAL A 4 2.99 -28.53 -11.80
CA VAL A 4 2.44 -27.18 -11.85
C VAL A 4 3.28 -26.37 -10.89
N LYS A 5 4.00 -25.37 -11.43
CA LYS A 5 4.93 -24.51 -10.70
C LYS A 5 4.20 -23.88 -9.51
N PHE A 6 4.37 -24.45 -8.32
CA PHE A 6 3.68 -24.08 -7.07
C PHE A 6 3.90 -22.61 -6.64
N PHE A 7 4.84 -21.90 -7.28
CA PHE A 7 5.11 -20.48 -7.07
C PHE A 7 3.92 -19.56 -7.41
N LEU A 8 3.06 -19.94 -8.37
CA LEU A 8 1.90 -19.12 -8.75
C LEU A 8 0.86 -18.99 -7.63
N VAL A 9 0.71 -20.01 -6.79
CA VAL A 9 -0.29 -20.04 -5.72
C VAL A 9 0.17 -19.21 -4.52
N ALA A 10 1.46 -19.24 -4.19
CA ALA A 10 2.04 -18.43 -3.10
C ALA A 10 2.04 -16.93 -3.44
N LEU A 11 2.32 -16.58 -4.71
CA LEU A 11 2.29 -15.18 -5.17
C LEU A 11 0.87 -14.59 -5.14
N MET A 12 -0.16 -15.40 -5.47
CA MET A 12 -1.56 -14.96 -5.48
C MET A 12 -2.20 -14.85 -4.09
N ALA A 13 -1.72 -15.62 -3.10
CA ALA A 13 -2.34 -15.65 -1.77
C ALA A 13 -2.00 -14.42 -0.90
N VAL A 14 -0.86 -13.75 -1.13
CA VAL A 14 -0.43 -12.59 -0.32
C VAL A 14 -0.63 -11.26 -1.07
N VAL A 15 -0.69 -11.26 -2.40
CA VAL A 15 -0.80 -10.05 -3.22
C VAL A 15 -2.22 -9.91 -3.81
N MET A 16 -3.26 -9.82 -2.96
CA MET A 16 -4.65 -9.67 -3.44
C MET A 16 -5.01 -8.24 -3.92
N GLY A 17 -4.05 -7.45 -4.41
CA GLY A 17 -4.33 -6.08 -4.83
C GLY A 17 -3.47 -5.54 -5.97
N MET A 18 -2.59 -6.33 -6.58
CA MET A 18 -1.75 -5.86 -7.69
C MET A 18 -1.69 -6.85 -8.85
N SER A 19 -1.64 -6.31 -10.06
CA SER A 19 -1.78 -7.05 -11.29
C SER A 19 -0.54 -7.90 -11.57
N VAL A 20 -0.76 -9.21 -11.68
CA VAL A 20 0.14 -10.14 -12.38
C VAL A 20 -0.50 -10.46 -13.71
N THR A 21 0.07 -9.96 -14.81
CA THR A 21 -0.42 -10.28 -16.15
C THR A 21 0.62 -11.15 -16.83
N SER A 22 0.29 -12.42 -17.02
CA SER A 22 0.96 -13.25 -18.02
C SER A 22 0.30 -12.98 -19.36
N CYS A 23 1.01 -12.35 -20.29
CA CYS A 23 0.53 -12.17 -21.65
C CYS A 23 0.52 -13.54 -22.36
N MET A 24 -0.58 -14.29 -22.28
CA MET A 24 -0.78 -15.57 -22.98
C MET A 24 -1.09 -15.33 -24.47
N ASN A 25 -0.12 -14.80 -25.21
CA ASN A 25 -0.15 -14.82 -26.67
C ASN A 25 0.74 -15.98 -27.14
N GLY A 26 0.11 -17.10 -27.53
CA GLY A 26 0.69 -18.21 -28.30
C GLY A 26 1.92 -18.91 -27.71
N ASP A 27 1.73 -20.11 -27.16
CA ASP A 27 2.65 -21.22 -26.78
C ASP A 27 4.10 -20.99 -26.28
N ASP A 28 4.74 -19.83 -26.41
CA ASP A 28 6.15 -19.59 -26.02
C ASP A 28 6.40 -18.31 -25.22
N ASN A 29 5.38 -17.50 -24.88
CA ASN A 29 5.61 -16.32 -24.05
C ASN A 29 5.70 -16.66 -22.55
N HIS A 30 6.94 -16.77 -22.06
CA HIS A 30 7.25 -17.07 -20.66
C HIS A 30 7.41 -15.80 -19.79
N ASN A 31 7.23 -14.60 -20.35
CA ASN A 31 7.39 -13.36 -19.61
C ASN A 31 6.19 -13.07 -18.72
N VAL A 32 6.47 -12.85 -17.45
CA VAL A 32 5.50 -12.43 -16.44
C VAL A 32 5.81 -10.99 -16.04
N THR A 33 4.81 -10.12 -16.15
CA THR A 33 4.89 -8.74 -15.65
C THR A 33 4.16 -8.65 -14.32
N MET A 34 4.77 -7.95 -13.35
CA MET A 34 4.19 -7.70 -12.05
C MET A 34 4.43 -6.26 -11.61
N THR A 35 3.48 -5.71 -10.87
CA THR A 35 3.69 -4.51 -10.06
C THR A 35 3.40 -4.90 -8.62
N VAL A 36 4.36 -4.77 -7.70
CA VAL A 36 4.25 -5.37 -6.35
C VAL A 36 4.89 -4.49 -5.28
N PRO A 37 4.40 -4.52 -4.03
CA PRO A 37 5.08 -3.86 -2.93
C PRO A 37 6.21 -4.77 -2.42
N VAL A 38 7.36 -4.18 -2.17
CA VAL A 38 8.58 -4.88 -1.78
C VAL A 38 9.34 -4.11 -0.72
N LYS A 39 10.12 -4.83 0.08
CA LYS A 39 11.11 -4.24 0.97
C LYS A 39 12.46 -4.19 0.29
N TYR A 40 13.09 -3.02 0.25
CA TYR A 40 14.45 -2.87 -0.24
C TYR A 40 15.44 -3.64 0.65
N ASN A 41 16.30 -4.41 0.00
CA ASN A 41 17.31 -5.26 0.62
C ASN A 41 18.62 -5.13 -0.16
N TYR A 42 19.13 -3.89 -0.20
CA TYR A 42 20.39 -3.49 -0.84
C TYR A 42 20.44 -3.81 -2.35
N SER A 43 20.98 -4.95 -2.77
CA SER A 43 21.03 -5.30 -4.20
C SER A 43 19.76 -6.00 -4.72
N SER A 44 18.71 -6.08 -3.90
CA SER A 44 17.49 -6.84 -4.19
C SER A 44 16.26 -6.25 -3.51
N PHE A 45 15.10 -6.79 -3.86
CA PHE A 45 13.82 -6.48 -3.25
C PHE A 45 13.22 -7.75 -2.63
N LEU A 46 12.80 -7.70 -1.37
CA LEU A 46 12.17 -8.82 -0.67
C LEU A 46 10.65 -8.71 -0.79
N MET A 47 10.01 -9.83 -1.08
CA MET A 47 8.55 -9.95 -1.11
C MET A 47 7.99 -10.13 0.31
N GLY A 48 6.68 -9.93 0.43
CA GLY A 48 5.92 -10.07 1.67
C GLY A 48 5.99 -11.45 2.36
N ASP A 49 6.33 -12.50 1.60
CA ASP A 49 6.57 -13.84 2.14
C ASP A 49 7.87 -13.95 2.94
N GLY A 50 8.70 -12.89 2.96
CA GLY A 50 9.96 -12.81 3.70
C GLY A 50 11.09 -13.66 3.14
N THR A 51 10.90 -14.35 2.02
CA THR A 51 11.89 -15.30 1.47
C THR A 51 12.19 -15.07 0.00
N THR A 52 11.19 -14.71 -0.81
CA THR A 52 11.35 -14.47 -2.24
C THR A 52 12.03 -13.12 -2.47
N LYS A 53 13.15 -13.16 -3.20
CA LYS A 53 13.96 -12.00 -3.59
C LYS A 53 13.80 -11.75 -5.08
N LEU A 54 13.40 -10.53 -5.43
CA LEU A 54 13.46 -10.02 -6.80
C LEU A 54 14.81 -9.32 -6.96
N VAL A 55 15.66 -9.84 -7.84
CA VAL A 55 17.03 -9.38 -8.06
C VAL A 55 17.09 -8.68 -9.39
N PRO A 56 17.22 -7.34 -9.44
CA PRO A 56 17.35 -6.62 -10.69
C PRO A 56 18.54 -7.11 -11.51
N THR A 57 18.34 -7.31 -12.81
CA THR A 57 19.40 -7.69 -13.75
C THR A 57 20.29 -6.50 -14.14
N THR A 58 19.84 -5.29 -13.84
CA THR A 58 20.60 -4.04 -13.97
C THR A 58 21.01 -3.55 -12.59
N GLU A 59 22.17 -2.91 -12.49
CA GLU A 59 22.62 -2.30 -11.24
C GLU A 59 21.59 -1.28 -10.73
N LEU A 60 21.19 -1.42 -9.46
CA LEU A 60 20.36 -0.44 -8.78
C LEU A 60 21.22 0.76 -8.39
N GLY A 61 20.71 1.97 -8.66
CA GLY A 61 21.23 3.16 -8.01
C GLY A 61 20.99 3.12 -6.49
N LEU A 62 21.56 4.08 -5.77
CA LEU A 62 21.31 4.24 -4.33
C LEU A 62 19.82 4.57 -4.10
N LEU A 63 19.15 3.68 -3.37
CA LEU A 63 17.80 3.87 -2.84
C LEU A 63 17.90 4.17 -1.35
N ASP A 64 17.15 5.16 -0.88
CA ASP A 64 17.21 5.75 0.46
C ASP A 64 16.06 5.33 1.40
N GLY A 65 15.02 4.70 0.85
CA GLY A 65 13.86 4.19 1.55
C GLY A 65 13.92 2.70 1.88
N ILE A 66 12.86 2.22 2.53
CA ILE A 66 12.71 0.86 3.05
C ILE A 66 11.69 0.09 2.20
N MET A 67 10.54 0.68 1.92
CA MET A 67 9.44 0.05 1.19
C MET A 67 9.23 0.73 -0.15
N TYR A 68 9.05 -0.09 -1.19
CA TYR A 68 8.88 0.37 -2.56
C TYR A 68 7.72 -0.34 -3.23
N ILE A 69 7.12 0.30 -4.24
CA ILE A 69 6.42 -0.39 -5.32
C ILE A 69 7.38 -0.46 -6.51
N ILE A 70 7.55 -1.67 -7.05
CA ILE A 70 8.30 -1.87 -8.29
C ILE A 70 7.36 -2.41 -9.36
N SER A 71 7.58 -1.96 -10.61
CA SER A 71 7.05 -2.62 -11.80
C SER A 71 8.19 -3.35 -12.48
N CYS A 72 8.05 -4.65 -12.70
CA CYS A 72 9.11 -5.48 -13.25
C CYS A 72 8.58 -6.63 -14.09
N GLN A 73 9.46 -7.25 -14.87
CA GLN A 73 9.19 -8.47 -15.61
C GLN A 73 10.28 -9.51 -15.38
N TYR A 74 9.93 -10.78 -15.51
CA TYR A 74 10.89 -11.88 -15.55
C TYR A 74 10.45 -12.97 -16.51
N ASP A 75 11.42 -13.73 -17.02
CA ASP A 75 11.19 -14.93 -17.82
C ASP A 75 11.02 -16.14 -16.88
N GLN A 76 9.82 -16.71 -16.85
CA GLN A 76 9.49 -17.85 -16.00
C GLN A 76 10.21 -19.15 -16.39
N SER A 77 10.82 -19.23 -17.57
CA SER A 77 11.67 -20.35 -17.98
C SER A 77 13.05 -20.32 -17.32
N GLN A 78 13.52 -19.13 -16.93
CA GLN A 78 14.83 -18.90 -16.31
C GLN A 78 14.81 -19.03 -14.78
N VAL A 79 13.63 -19.13 -14.18
CA VAL A 79 13.48 -19.34 -12.73
C VAL A 79 13.65 -20.83 -12.43
N SER A 80 14.75 -21.19 -11.79
CA SER A 80 14.99 -22.57 -11.37
C SER A 80 13.99 -23.00 -10.30
N ALA A 81 13.62 -24.28 -10.34
CA ALA A 81 12.74 -24.87 -9.34
C ALA A 81 13.38 -24.74 -7.94
N ASN A 82 12.60 -24.23 -6.97
CA ASN A 82 13.01 -23.99 -5.59
C ASN A 82 14.02 -22.83 -5.37
N SER A 83 14.26 -21.97 -6.37
CA SER A 83 14.99 -20.73 -6.13
C SER A 83 14.12 -19.71 -5.40
N ASN A 84 14.65 -19.14 -4.33
CA ASN A 84 14.07 -17.98 -3.65
C ASN A 84 14.54 -16.66 -4.28
N SER A 85 15.27 -16.70 -5.38
CA SER A 85 15.76 -15.53 -6.10
C SER A 85 15.29 -15.56 -7.54
N ILE A 86 14.59 -14.51 -7.94
CA ILE A 86 14.03 -14.32 -9.27
C ILE A 86 14.77 -13.14 -9.91
N PRO A 87 15.54 -13.35 -10.99
CA PRO A 87 16.10 -12.24 -11.74
C PRO A 87 14.98 -11.46 -12.44
N VAL A 88 14.94 -10.14 -12.26
CA VAL A 88 13.90 -9.28 -12.81
C VAL A 88 14.49 -8.13 -13.61
N THR A 89 13.80 -7.70 -14.68
CA THR A 89 14.06 -6.42 -15.35
C THR A 89 13.05 -5.41 -14.84
N LEU A 90 13.53 -4.28 -14.30
CA LEU A 90 12.66 -3.18 -13.87
C LEU A 90 12.09 -2.46 -15.10
N LEU A 91 10.79 -2.16 -15.05
CA LEU A 91 10.06 -1.46 -16.11
C LEU A 91 9.92 0.04 -15.83
N SER A 92 10.17 0.45 -14.59
CA SER A 92 10.15 1.84 -14.15
C SER A 92 11.11 2.03 -12.97
N THR A 93 11.40 3.28 -12.64
CA THR A 93 12.05 3.62 -11.37
C THR A 93 11.21 3.10 -10.20
N PRO A 94 11.82 2.43 -9.19
CA PRO A 94 11.13 2.05 -7.96
C PRO A 94 10.49 3.26 -7.28
N LEU A 95 9.23 3.13 -6.90
CA LEU A 95 8.48 4.19 -6.20
C LEU A 95 8.61 3.97 -4.69
N CYS A 96 9.26 4.88 -3.97
CA CYS A 96 9.31 4.82 -2.50
C CYS A 96 7.90 5.04 -1.93
N ILE A 97 7.49 4.18 -1.00
CA ILE A 97 6.19 4.21 -0.34
C ILE A 97 6.32 4.26 1.18
N ASP A 98 7.47 4.68 1.69
CA ASP A 98 7.62 4.92 3.13
C ASP A 98 6.69 6.05 3.60
N PRO A 99 6.18 5.97 4.84
CA PRO A 99 5.52 7.11 5.47
C PRO A 99 6.48 8.30 5.55
N LYS A 100 6.04 9.46 5.08
CA LYS A 100 6.80 10.71 5.16
C LYS A 100 6.73 11.26 6.58
N GLY A 101 7.82 11.80 7.11
CA GLY A 101 7.80 12.59 8.35
C GLY A 101 7.01 11.95 9.50
N ASP A 102 5.90 12.60 9.89
CA ASP A 102 4.99 12.21 10.97
C ASP A 102 3.79 11.35 10.51
N GLU A 103 3.81 10.81 9.28
CA GLU A 103 2.75 9.94 8.75
C GLU A 103 2.70 8.55 9.42
N SER A 104 3.77 8.16 10.14
CA SER A 104 3.86 6.88 10.84
C SER A 104 2.67 6.64 11.79
N LEU A 105 2.34 5.35 12.02
CA LEU A 105 1.20 4.98 12.85
C LEU A 105 1.25 5.62 14.24
N SER A 106 0.21 6.37 14.60
CA SER A 106 0.06 7.03 15.89
C SER A 106 -1.15 6.51 16.69
N THR A 107 -1.21 6.83 17.98
CA THR A 107 -2.37 6.53 18.83
C THR A 107 -3.40 7.67 18.87
N THR A 108 -3.14 8.77 18.15
CA THR A 108 -3.94 9.99 18.22
C THR A 108 -4.33 10.40 16.81
N LYS A 109 -5.65 10.46 16.55
CA LYS A 109 -6.17 10.89 15.25
C LYS A 109 -5.80 12.34 14.99
N THR A 110 -4.94 12.56 14.00
CA THR A 110 -4.64 13.91 13.51
C THR A 110 -5.88 14.49 12.85
N LYS A 111 -6.17 15.78 13.07
CA LYS A 111 -7.29 16.44 12.39
C LYS A 111 -7.02 16.53 10.87
N PRO A 112 -7.89 15.99 10.01
CA PRO A 112 -7.75 16.15 8.56
C PRO A 112 -7.99 17.60 8.16
N THR A 113 -7.32 18.05 7.09
CA THR A 113 -7.60 19.35 6.46
C THR A 113 -8.35 19.17 5.13
N ASN A 114 -8.18 18.01 4.50
CA ASN A 114 -8.73 17.71 3.19
C ASN A 114 -9.32 16.29 3.19
N PRO A 115 -10.31 16.02 2.33
CA PRO A 115 -10.86 14.69 2.18
C PRO A 115 -9.94 13.81 1.32
N LEU A 116 -10.02 12.50 1.47
CA LEU A 116 -9.67 11.60 0.38
C LEU A 116 -10.71 11.72 -0.75
N TYR A 117 -10.33 11.41 -1.98
CA TYR A 117 -11.27 11.41 -3.10
C TYR A 117 -12.39 10.38 -2.86
N THR A 118 -12.02 9.17 -2.45
CA THR A 118 -12.92 8.10 -2.02
C THR A 118 -12.20 7.16 -1.07
N LEU A 119 -12.97 6.29 -0.41
CA LEU A 119 -12.47 5.16 0.36
C LEU A 119 -13.36 3.94 0.09
N ASP A 120 -13.11 3.27 -1.02
CA ASP A 120 -13.85 2.08 -1.46
C ASP A 120 -12.88 1.03 -2.03
N LYS A 121 -13.32 -0.23 -2.15
CA LYS A 121 -12.46 -1.33 -2.63
C LYS A 121 -12.18 -1.31 -4.15
N GLN A 122 -12.79 -0.40 -4.91
CA GLN A 122 -12.57 -0.30 -6.36
C GLN A 122 -11.41 0.66 -6.66
N GLN A 123 -11.34 1.79 -5.95
CA GLN A 123 -10.33 2.83 -6.18
C GLN A 123 -9.32 2.95 -5.05
N SER A 124 -9.65 2.49 -3.85
CA SER A 124 -8.71 2.34 -2.75
C SER A 124 -8.38 0.87 -2.52
N SER A 125 -7.23 0.60 -1.94
CA SER A 125 -6.86 -0.77 -1.61
C SER A 125 -6.01 -0.83 -0.34
N LEU A 126 -6.14 -1.95 0.35
CA LEU A 126 -5.23 -2.40 1.39
C LEU A 126 -4.60 -3.69 0.91
N VAL A 127 -3.28 -3.71 0.81
CA VAL A 127 -2.49 -4.91 0.55
C VAL A 127 -1.73 -5.25 1.82
N TYR A 128 -1.85 -6.48 2.28
CA TYR A 128 -0.98 -6.99 3.34
C TYR A 128 0.38 -7.29 2.73
N TYR A 129 1.40 -6.49 3.04
CA TYR A 129 2.77 -6.86 2.68
C TYR A 129 3.19 -8.07 3.54
N ASP A 130 3.05 -7.95 4.86
CA ASP A 130 3.21 -9.07 5.79
C ASP A 130 2.20 -8.93 6.93
N LYS A 131 2.32 -9.77 7.97
CA LYS A 131 1.41 -9.75 9.12
C LYS A 131 1.36 -8.39 9.84
N ASN A 132 2.44 -7.63 9.77
CA ASN A 132 2.70 -6.44 10.55
C ASN A 132 2.67 -5.16 9.70
N THR A 133 2.64 -5.28 8.37
CA THR A 133 2.83 -4.17 7.44
C THR A 133 1.74 -4.20 6.39
N ILE A 134 1.02 -3.09 6.28
CA ILE A 134 0.00 -2.88 5.24
C ILE A 134 0.47 -1.80 4.27
N VAL A 135 0.10 -1.96 3.00
CA VAL A 135 0.27 -0.93 1.97
C VAL A 135 -1.10 -0.40 1.59
N LEU A 136 -1.27 0.91 1.73
CA LEU A 136 -2.52 1.61 1.40
C LEU A 136 -2.37 2.35 0.07
N THR A 137 -3.37 2.19 -0.80
CA THR A 137 -3.58 3.01 -1.99
C THR A 137 -4.70 4.00 -1.69
N MET A 138 -4.39 5.29 -1.71
CA MET A 138 -5.27 6.37 -1.27
C MET A 138 -5.47 7.36 -2.42
N PRO A 139 -6.67 7.39 -3.05
CA PRO A 139 -6.97 8.40 -4.06
C PRO A 139 -7.23 9.76 -3.39
N TYR A 140 -6.66 10.82 -3.93
CA TYR A 140 -6.76 12.16 -3.36
C TYR A 140 -6.69 13.24 -4.43
N TRP A 141 -7.24 14.41 -4.11
CA TRP A 141 -7.26 15.57 -5.01
C TRP A 141 -5.88 16.19 -5.16
N VAL A 142 -5.53 16.61 -6.37
CA VAL A 142 -4.27 17.27 -6.72
C VAL A 142 -4.47 18.42 -7.69
N LYS A 143 -3.59 19.42 -7.57
CA LYS A 143 -3.39 20.42 -8.62
C LYS A 143 -2.64 19.79 -9.80
N VAL A 144 -3.08 20.10 -11.01
CA VAL A 144 -2.42 19.69 -12.26
C VAL A 144 -2.04 20.94 -13.04
N THR A 145 -0.77 21.02 -13.44
CA THR A 145 -0.23 22.07 -14.31
C THR A 145 0.26 21.41 -15.60
N ASN A 146 -0.12 21.94 -16.77
CA ASN A 146 0.32 21.42 -18.07
C ASN A 146 0.13 19.90 -18.24
N SER A 147 -1.01 19.36 -17.76
CA SER A 147 -1.34 17.93 -17.79
C SER A 147 -0.46 17.01 -16.93
N SER A 148 0.30 17.57 -16.00
CA SER A 148 1.12 16.81 -15.05
C SER A 148 0.94 17.29 -13.61
N VAL A 149 1.15 16.40 -12.65
CA VAL A 149 1.21 16.77 -11.23
C VAL A 149 2.66 17.09 -10.89
N GLU A 150 2.91 18.31 -10.42
CA GLU A 150 4.25 18.73 -10.03
C GLU A 150 4.69 18.06 -8.72
N GLU A 151 5.97 17.75 -8.58
CA GLU A 151 6.52 17.15 -7.36
C GLU A 151 6.35 18.08 -6.13
N SER A 152 6.40 19.40 -6.36
CA SER A 152 6.14 20.43 -5.35
C SER A 152 4.74 20.31 -4.76
N GLU A 153 3.74 19.96 -5.57
CA GLU A 153 2.38 19.68 -5.12
C GLU A 153 2.35 18.41 -4.29
N LEU A 154 2.91 17.30 -4.80
CA LEU A 154 2.93 16.00 -4.10
C LEU A 154 3.56 16.07 -2.70
N LYS A 155 4.50 16.99 -2.48
CA LYS A 155 5.19 17.21 -1.20
C LYS A 155 4.30 17.85 -0.12
N LYS A 156 3.24 18.57 -0.51
CA LYS A 156 2.32 19.19 0.45
C LYS A 156 1.32 18.22 1.08
N HIS A 157 1.11 17.08 0.44
CA HIS A 157 0.14 16.07 0.87
C HIS A 157 0.78 15.08 1.84
N SER A 158 0.14 14.97 3.01
CA SER A 158 0.48 14.03 4.06
C SER A 158 -0.71 13.13 4.40
N PHE A 159 -0.42 11.85 4.64
CA PHE A 159 -1.41 10.82 4.98
C PHE A 159 -1.06 10.16 6.30
N CYS A 160 -1.64 10.65 7.40
CA CYS A 160 -1.33 10.14 8.74
C CYS A 160 -2.25 8.96 9.08
N LEU A 161 -1.66 7.82 9.47
CA LEU A 161 -2.42 6.66 9.96
C LEU A 161 -2.46 6.67 11.49
N SER A 162 -3.61 6.36 12.07
CA SER A 162 -3.76 6.29 13.53
C SER A 162 -4.73 5.20 13.97
N TYR A 163 -4.66 4.81 15.24
CA TYR A 163 -5.65 3.95 15.90
C TYR A 163 -5.88 4.48 17.32
N ASN A 164 -7.04 4.20 17.92
CA ASN A 164 -7.30 4.60 19.30
C ASN A 164 -7.34 3.36 20.21
N PRO A 165 -6.35 3.17 21.12
CA PRO A 165 -6.35 2.04 22.04
C PRO A 165 -7.57 2.00 22.96
N ASP A 166 -8.17 3.15 23.28
CA ASP A 166 -9.30 3.26 24.21
C ASP A 166 -10.62 2.81 23.58
N GLU A 167 -10.71 2.77 22.24
CA GLU A 167 -11.85 2.23 21.50
C GLU A 167 -11.84 0.69 21.39
N ILE A 168 -10.77 0.04 21.85
CA ILE A 168 -10.64 -1.41 21.78
C ILE A 168 -11.29 -2.03 23.03
N GLU A 169 -12.49 -2.55 22.86
CA GLU A 169 -13.20 -3.34 23.88
C GLU A 169 -12.65 -4.77 23.96
N SER A 170 -12.82 -5.45 25.11
CA SER A 170 -12.26 -6.80 25.33
C SER A 170 -12.86 -7.88 24.44
N ASN A 171 -14.08 -7.68 23.94
CA ASN A 171 -14.76 -8.58 23.01
C ASN A 171 -14.60 -8.16 21.53
N ALA A 172 -13.83 -7.11 21.24
CA ALA A 172 -13.69 -6.57 19.90
C ALA A 172 -13.20 -7.63 18.91
N THR A 173 -13.69 -7.55 17.67
CA THR A 173 -13.24 -8.36 16.54
C THR A 173 -12.66 -7.51 15.41
N LYS A 174 -12.78 -6.18 15.51
CA LYS A 174 -12.39 -5.23 14.47
C LYS A 174 -11.41 -4.21 15.05
N LEU A 175 -10.31 -3.98 14.34
CA LEU A 175 -9.36 -2.90 14.63
C LEU A 175 -9.65 -1.73 13.69
N ASN A 176 -10.05 -0.58 14.26
CA ASN A 176 -10.24 0.65 13.51
C ASN A 176 -8.89 1.34 13.26
N LEU A 177 -8.63 1.69 12.00
CA LEU A 177 -7.51 2.52 11.58
C LEU A 177 -8.05 3.76 10.88
N TYR A 178 -7.61 4.93 11.32
CA TYR A 178 -8.05 6.22 10.82
C TYR A 178 -6.97 6.83 9.93
N ILE A 179 -7.36 7.23 8.71
CA ILE A 179 -6.51 7.93 7.74
C ILE A 179 -6.90 9.40 7.75
N SER A 180 -5.94 10.27 8.03
CA SER A 180 -6.11 11.72 7.96
C SER A 180 -5.30 12.30 6.82
N HIS A 181 -5.98 12.81 5.79
CA HIS A 181 -5.37 13.55 4.71
C HIS A 181 -5.18 15.02 5.11
N ARG A 182 -3.94 15.47 5.01
CA ARG A 182 -3.54 16.85 5.29
C ARG A 182 -2.83 17.45 4.10
N VAL A 183 -3.11 18.73 3.87
CA VAL A 183 -2.45 19.53 2.84
C VAL A 183 -1.89 20.78 3.49
N GLU A 184 -0.61 21.02 3.28
CA GLU A 184 0.08 22.22 3.73
C GLU A 184 0.24 23.17 2.55
N ASP A 185 -0.78 24.00 2.33
CA ASP A 185 -0.72 25.12 1.39
C ASP A 185 -0.23 26.40 2.09
N GLY A 186 0.27 27.34 1.29
CA GLY A 186 0.54 28.70 1.76
C GLY A 186 -0.75 29.52 1.91
N GLU A 187 -0.62 30.84 2.02
CA GLU A 187 -1.77 31.75 2.18
C GLU A 187 -2.70 31.82 0.95
N GLU A 188 -2.21 31.39 -0.23
CA GLU A 188 -3.00 31.40 -1.46
C GLU A 188 -3.94 30.21 -1.56
N SER A 189 -5.21 30.47 -1.92
CA SER A 189 -6.19 29.43 -2.21
C SER A 189 -5.76 28.62 -3.43
N VAL A 190 -5.61 27.29 -3.26
CA VAL A 190 -5.26 26.37 -4.33
C VAL A 190 -6.48 25.54 -4.74
N THR A 191 -6.82 25.54 -6.03
CA THR A 191 -7.87 24.66 -6.56
C THR A 191 -7.28 23.33 -7.03
N ARG A 192 -7.78 22.22 -6.49
CA ARG A 192 -7.48 20.86 -6.91
C ARG A 192 -8.74 20.23 -7.53
N SER A 193 -8.65 19.87 -8.81
CA SER A 193 -9.79 19.40 -9.61
C SER A 193 -9.57 18.05 -10.27
N ASN A 194 -8.39 17.47 -10.10
CA ASN A 194 -8.04 16.13 -10.57
C ASN A 194 -7.72 15.26 -9.36
N PHE A 195 -7.75 13.95 -9.51
CA PHE A 195 -7.27 13.04 -8.48
C PHE A 195 -6.11 12.19 -8.97
N THR A 196 -5.27 11.75 -8.03
CA THR A 196 -4.20 10.77 -8.24
C THR A 196 -4.13 9.85 -7.02
N TYR A 197 -3.16 8.93 -6.99
CA TYR A 197 -3.00 7.95 -5.93
C TYR A 197 -1.72 8.18 -5.12
N ALA A 198 -1.86 8.14 -3.80
CA ALA A 198 -0.75 8.02 -2.87
C ALA A 198 -0.65 6.57 -2.41
N TYR A 199 0.59 6.09 -2.29
CA TYR A 199 0.89 4.77 -1.76
C TYR A 199 1.75 4.91 -0.51
N ARG A 200 1.37 4.20 0.57
CA ARG A 200 2.12 4.21 1.84
C ARG A 200 2.14 2.84 2.51
N ALA A 201 3.31 2.43 2.98
CA ALA A 201 3.52 1.23 3.77
C ALA A 201 3.57 1.57 5.26
N TYR A 202 2.58 1.13 6.04
CA TYR A 202 2.54 1.36 7.49
C TYR A 202 2.80 0.07 8.25
N SER A 203 3.71 0.14 9.23
CA SER A 203 3.75 -0.88 10.28
C SER A 203 2.56 -0.69 11.22
N ILE A 204 1.76 -1.75 11.35
CA ILE A 204 0.62 -1.86 12.27
C ILE A 204 0.91 -2.74 13.48
N SER A 205 2.18 -3.12 13.67
CA SER A 205 2.62 -4.01 14.75
C SER A 205 2.16 -3.54 16.14
N SER A 206 2.25 -2.24 16.43
CA SER A 206 1.87 -1.68 17.73
C SER A 206 0.35 -1.74 17.96
N ALA A 207 -0.46 -1.46 16.93
CA ALA A 207 -1.90 -1.58 17.02
C ALA A 207 -2.36 -3.04 17.20
N LEU A 208 -1.74 -3.98 16.46
CA LEU A 208 -2.02 -5.41 16.60
C LEU A 208 -1.63 -5.92 18.01
N TYR A 209 -0.50 -5.48 18.54
CA TYR A 209 -0.08 -5.78 19.90
C TYR A 209 -1.12 -5.30 20.92
N GLN A 210 -1.51 -4.02 20.87
CA GLN A 210 -2.50 -3.46 21.80
C GLN A 210 -3.87 -4.12 21.67
N PHE A 211 -4.28 -4.48 20.45
CA PHE A 211 -5.51 -5.22 20.22
C PHE A 211 -5.47 -6.60 20.89
N LYS A 212 -4.35 -7.32 20.74
CA LYS A 212 -4.16 -8.63 21.36
C LYS A 212 -4.08 -8.55 22.88
N GLU A 213 -3.41 -7.56 23.45
CA GLU A 213 -3.36 -7.35 24.90
C GLU A 213 -4.76 -7.16 25.50
N LYS A 214 -5.66 -6.45 24.79
CA LYS A 214 -7.02 -6.16 25.27
C LYS A 214 -8.02 -7.29 25.02
N THR A 215 -7.88 -8.02 23.91
CA THR A 215 -8.88 -9.02 23.47
C THR A 215 -8.43 -10.47 23.61
N GLY A 216 -7.14 -10.69 23.86
CA GLY A 216 -6.50 -12.02 23.89
C GLY A 216 -6.26 -12.65 22.51
N LYS A 217 -6.57 -11.96 21.41
CA LYS A 217 -6.50 -12.49 20.02
C LYS A 217 -6.15 -11.40 19.01
N LEU A 218 -5.76 -11.81 17.81
CA LEU A 218 -5.65 -10.89 16.66
C LEU A 218 -7.03 -10.44 16.15
N PRO A 219 -7.15 -9.26 15.51
CA PRO A 219 -8.41 -8.82 14.94
C PRO A 219 -8.84 -9.73 13.79
N GLN A 220 -10.15 -9.90 13.61
CA GLN A 220 -10.71 -10.57 12.42
C GLN A 220 -10.74 -9.63 11.22
N TYR A 221 -10.88 -8.32 11.48
CA TYR A 221 -10.97 -7.30 10.44
C TYR A 221 -10.16 -6.06 10.79
N LEU A 222 -9.60 -5.44 9.75
CA LEU A 222 -9.15 -4.04 9.78
C LEU A 222 -10.24 -3.18 9.16
N VAL A 223 -10.65 -2.12 9.85
CA VAL A 223 -11.63 -1.15 9.36
C VAL A 223 -10.90 0.16 9.10
N LEU A 224 -10.74 0.53 7.84
CA LEU A 224 -10.19 1.83 7.46
C LEU A 224 -11.31 2.87 7.53
N LYS A 225 -11.00 4.03 8.10
CA LYS A 225 -11.91 5.18 8.20
C LYS A 225 -11.22 6.45 7.74
N ALA A 226 -11.89 7.28 6.94
CA ALA A 226 -11.36 8.55 6.48
C ALA A 226 -12.48 9.53 6.11
N GLU A 227 -12.20 10.82 6.19
CA GLU A 227 -13.04 11.84 5.55
C GLU A 227 -12.91 11.74 4.03
N THR A 228 -14.03 11.76 3.31
CA THR A 228 -14.09 11.52 1.86
C THR A 228 -15.03 12.48 1.13
N ASN A 229 -14.63 12.90 -0.07
CA ASN A 229 -15.45 13.72 -0.95
C ASN A 229 -15.01 13.56 -2.41
N SER A 230 -15.81 12.84 -3.19
CA SER A 230 -15.54 12.59 -4.62
C SER A 230 -15.97 13.74 -5.53
N SER A 231 -16.56 14.80 -4.98
CA SER A 231 -17.05 15.95 -5.75
C SER A 231 -16.08 17.14 -5.77
N LYS A 232 -15.31 17.35 -4.69
CA LYS A 232 -14.35 18.46 -4.55
C LYS A 232 -13.36 18.24 -3.41
N ASP A 233 -12.24 18.97 -3.45
CA ASP A 233 -11.18 19.00 -2.42
C ASP A 233 -11.57 19.81 -1.17
N GLU A 234 -12.73 19.51 -0.59
CA GLU A 234 -13.23 20.16 0.62
C GLU A 234 -13.86 19.13 1.54
N LEU A 235 -13.57 19.22 2.84
CA LEU A 235 -14.26 18.40 3.85
C LEU A 235 -15.76 18.69 3.81
N LYS A 236 -16.57 17.67 4.09
CA LYS A 236 -18.03 17.85 4.21
C LYS A 236 -18.36 18.35 5.62
N ASP A 237 -19.35 19.24 5.72
CA ASP A 237 -19.85 19.72 7.00
C ASP A 237 -20.53 18.60 7.82
N GLU A 238 -21.13 17.61 7.14
CA GLU A 238 -21.78 16.44 7.75
C GLU A 238 -21.54 15.18 6.90
N ASN A 239 -21.49 14.00 7.55
CA ASN A 239 -21.37 12.68 6.91
C ASN A 239 -20.19 12.56 5.93
N GLY A 240 -19.04 13.16 6.29
CA GLY A 240 -17.80 13.07 5.52
C GLY A 240 -17.03 11.77 5.72
N GLU A 241 -17.15 11.16 6.90
CA GLU A 241 -16.42 9.93 7.23
C GLU A 241 -17.01 8.71 6.53
N THR A 242 -16.19 8.04 5.73
CA THR A 242 -16.48 6.74 5.10
C THR A 242 -15.65 5.66 5.77
N SER A 243 -16.15 4.43 5.78
CA SER A 243 -15.42 3.27 6.27
C SER A 243 -15.45 2.10 5.29
N VAL A 244 -14.38 1.32 5.28
CA VAL A 244 -14.26 0.09 4.50
C VAL A 244 -13.58 -0.98 5.33
N GLU A 245 -14.10 -2.20 5.24
CA GLU A 245 -13.64 -3.33 6.03
C GLU A 245 -12.84 -4.34 5.20
N TYR A 246 -11.70 -4.76 5.72
CA TYR A 246 -10.84 -5.79 5.16
C TYR A 246 -10.70 -6.94 6.16
N GLN A 247 -10.90 -8.17 5.70
CA GLN A 247 -10.56 -9.33 6.51
C GLN A 247 -9.05 -9.31 6.81
N TYR A 248 -8.69 -9.55 8.07
CA TYR A 248 -7.30 -9.70 8.45
C TYR A 248 -6.79 -11.05 7.95
N ALA A 249 -5.72 -11.04 7.17
CA ALA A 249 -5.27 -12.20 6.40
C ALA A 249 -4.51 -13.24 7.23
N PHE A 250 -4.15 -12.91 8.47
CA PHE A 250 -3.29 -13.75 9.30
C PHE A 250 -4.04 -14.25 10.52
N THR A 251 -3.84 -15.53 10.84
CA THR A 251 -4.34 -16.16 12.06
C THR A 251 -3.17 -16.36 13.03
N GLU A 252 -3.49 -16.61 14.29
CA GLU A 252 -2.49 -17.07 15.27
C GLU A 252 -1.93 -18.46 14.94
#